data_AF-A0A4Q9MU85-F1
#
_entry.id   AF-A0A4Q9MU85-F1
#
_cell.length_a   1.000
_cell.length_b   1.000
_cell.length_c   1.000
_cell.angle_alpha   90.00
_cell.angle_beta   90.00
_cell.angle_gamma   90.00
#
_symmetry.space_group_name_H-M   'P 1'
#
loop_
_entity.id
_entity.type
_entity.pdbx_description
1 polymer ?
#
loop_
_entity_poly.entity_id
_entity_poly.type
_entity_poly.pdbx_seq_one_letter_code
_entity_poly.pdbx_strand_id
1 'polypeptide(L)'
;MVGIRSHAVLSSSSNAREFKVVLDNGTLYVDQALAEALGWTPTQTQGVSLTLSGWEPHYFAIARTGTDSDLLARGTVESSRNPAVQQMLEYLKDR
;
A
#
# COMPACT_ATOMS: atom_id res chain seq x y z
N MET A 1 -41.45 8.28 12.53
CA MET A 1 -40.82 7.86 11.26
C MET A 1 -39.32 7.98 11.46
N VAL A 2 -38.64 6.90 11.86
CA VAL A 2 -37.22 6.92 12.25
C VAL A 2 -36.38 6.51 11.05
N GLY A 3 -35.52 7.42 10.59
CA GLY A 3 -34.61 7.20 9.47
C GLY A 3 -33.48 6.24 9.86
N ILE A 4 -33.55 5.05 9.29
CA ILE A 4 -32.48 4.07 9.17
C ILE A 4 -31.26 4.71 8.49
N ARG A 5 -30.19 4.93 9.28
CA ARG A 5 -28.86 5.26 8.76
C ARG A 5 -28.26 4.01 8.15
N SER A 6 -28.24 3.95 6.82
CA SER A 6 -27.50 2.94 6.07
C SER A 6 -26.00 3.15 6.29
N HIS A 7 -25.39 2.35 7.17
CA HIS A 7 -23.95 2.20 7.19
C HIS A 7 -23.56 1.48 5.91
N ALA A 8 -23.05 2.23 4.93
CA ALA A 8 -22.43 1.66 3.75
C ALA A 8 -21.20 0.85 4.21
N VAL A 9 -21.34 -0.47 4.20
CA VAL A 9 -20.21 -1.39 4.32
C VAL A 9 -19.34 -1.11 3.11
N LEU A 10 -18.19 -0.45 3.32
CA LEU A 10 -17.14 -0.36 2.32
C LEU A 10 -16.51 -1.75 2.17
N SER A 11 -17.22 -2.65 1.50
CA SER A 11 -16.63 -3.87 0.96
C SER A 11 -15.73 -3.45 -0.20
N SER A 12 -14.52 -2.96 0.11
CA SER A 12 -13.48 -2.89 -0.92
C SER A 12 -13.03 -4.32 -1.18
N SER A 13 -13.73 -5.04 -2.06
CA SER A 13 -13.14 -6.17 -2.75
C SER A 13 -12.09 -5.63 -3.73
N SER A 14 -11.00 -5.07 -3.19
CA SER A 14 -9.78 -4.92 -3.96
C SER A 14 -9.37 -6.34 -4.30
N ASN A 15 -9.58 -6.74 -5.55
CA ASN A 15 -8.98 -7.95 -6.08
C ASN A 15 -7.47 -7.72 -6.10
N ALA A 16 -6.84 -7.92 -4.94
CA ALA A 16 -5.40 -7.95 -4.80
C ALA A 16 -4.90 -9.01 -5.77
N ARG A 17 -3.96 -8.61 -6.62
CA ARG A 17 -3.36 -9.48 -7.62
C ARG A 17 -1.95 -9.76 -7.18
N GLU A 18 -1.57 -11.02 -7.26
CA GLU A 18 -0.21 -11.45 -7.00
C GLU A 18 0.58 -11.43 -8.30
N PHE A 19 1.80 -10.93 -8.23
CA PHE A 19 2.72 -10.84 -9.35
C PHE A 19 4.05 -11.44 -8.93
N LYS A 20 4.66 -12.22 -9.83
CA LYS A 20 6.03 -12.70 -9.63
C LYS A 20 6.99 -11.59 -10.00
N VAL A 21 7.96 -11.34 -9.13
CA VAL A 21 9.06 -10.40 -9.37
C VAL A 21 10.39 -11.14 -9.26
N VAL A 22 11.40 -10.67 -9.98
CA VAL A 22 12.76 -11.21 -9.91
C VAL A 22 13.69 -10.09 -9.49
N LEU A 23 14.41 -10.29 -8.39
CA LEU A 23 15.49 -9.39 -7.98
C LEU A 23 16.81 -9.98 -8.45
N ASP A 24 17.48 -9.30 -9.36
CA ASP A 24 18.83 -9.66 -9.81
C ASP A 24 19.71 -8.42 -9.89
N ASN A 25 20.93 -8.52 -9.35
CA ASN A 25 21.91 -7.44 -9.28
C ASN A 25 21.32 -6.07 -8.83
N GLY A 26 20.47 -6.08 -7.80
CA GLY A 26 19.81 -4.87 -7.29
C GLY A 26 18.70 -4.30 -8.17
N THR A 27 18.29 -5.00 -9.22
CA THR A 27 17.22 -4.60 -10.15
C THR A 27 16.01 -5.51 -9.99
N LEU A 28 14.84 -4.90 -9.79
CA LEU A 28 13.57 -5.62 -9.70
C LEU A 28 12.91 -5.69 -11.09
N TYR A 29 12.92 -6.89 -11.67
CA TYR A 29 12.23 -7.18 -12.92
C TYR A 29 10.78 -7.57 -12.64
N VAL A 30 9.89 -6.95 -13.40
CA VAL A 30 8.44 -7.13 -13.32
C VAL A 30 7.88 -7.44 -14.70
N ASP A 31 6.75 -8.14 -14.76
CA ASP A 31 6.03 -8.30 -16.02
C ASP A 31 5.31 -6.99 -16.42
N GLN A 32 4.83 -6.95 -17.66
CA GLN A 32 4.11 -5.79 -18.19
C GLN A 32 2.84 -5.49 -17.40
N ALA A 33 2.12 -6.52 -16.93
CA ALA A 33 0.86 -6.33 -16.22
C ALA A 33 1.07 -5.64 -14.86
N LEU A 34 2.15 -5.96 -14.14
CA LEU A 34 2.55 -5.27 -12.92
C LEU A 34 3.02 -3.84 -13.22
N ALA A 35 3.81 -3.64 -14.28
CA ALA A 35 4.22 -2.30 -14.69
C ALA A 35 3.00 -1.40 -14.98
N GLU A 36 2.03 -1.91 -15.74
CA GLU A 36 0.77 -1.21 -16.03
C GLU A 36 -0.06 -0.96 -14.78
N ALA A 37 -0.13 -1.92 -13.85
CA ALA A 37 -0.79 -1.74 -12.56
C ALA A 37 -0.13 -0.64 -11.70
N LEU A 38 1.17 -0.43 -11.86
CA LEU A 38 1.92 0.67 -11.23
C LEU A 38 1.80 1.99 -12.02
N GLY A 39 1.08 2.00 -13.13
CA GLY A 39 0.76 3.20 -13.91
C GLY A 39 1.69 3.45 -15.10
N TRP A 40 2.52 2.48 -15.49
CA TRP A 40 3.27 2.54 -16.74
C TRP A 40 2.33 2.38 -17.93
N THR A 41 2.63 3.06 -19.04
CA THR A 41 1.91 2.88 -20.31
C THR A 41 2.90 2.71 -21.47
N PRO A 42 2.53 2.01 -22.57
CA PRO A 42 3.44 1.75 -23.69
C PRO A 42 4.04 2.98 -24.37
N THR A 43 3.41 4.15 -24.23
CA THR A 43 3.87 5.41 -24.82
C THR A 43 4.80 6.20 -23.89
N GLN A 44 4.98 5.74 -22.64
CA GLN A 44 5.72 6.46 -21.62
C GLN A 44 7.21 6.15 -21.68
N THR A 45 8.01 7.15 -22.05
CA THR A 45 9.48 7.02 -22.17
C THR A 45 10.23 7.48 -20.92
N GLN A 46 9.61 8.29 -20.06
CA GLN A 46 10.28 8.91 -18.89
C GLN A 46 10.22 8.04 -17.61
N GLY A 47 9.69 6.82 -17.70
CA GLY A 47 9.48 5.96 -16.53
C GLY A 47 8.34 6.43 -15.62
N VAL A 48 8.11 5.67 -14.54
CA VAL A 48 7.08 5.95 -13.52
C VAL A 48 7.77 6.16 -12.19
N SER A 49 7.49 7.28 -11.52
CA SER A 49 7.99 7.53 -10.17
C SER A 49 7.26 6.67 -9.15
N LEU A 50 8.02 5.88 -8.40
CA LEU A 50 7.53 5.01 -7.34
C LEU A 50 8.19 5.40 -6.01
N THR A 51 7.43 5.26 -4.93
CA THR A 51 7.91 5.46 -3.55
C THR A 51 7.91 4.11 -2.84
N LEU A 52 9.05 3.73 -2.25
CA LEU A 52 9.14 2.62 -1.30
C LEU A 52 8.97 3.15 0.12
N SER A 53 7.91 2.72 0.79
CA SER A 53 7.64 3.02 2.19
C SER A 53 7.68 1.73 3.00
N GLY A 54 8.26 1.76 4.20
CA GLY A 54 8.29 0.56 5.05
C GLY A 54 8.47 0.87 6.53
N TRP A 55 7.96 -0.06 7.33
CA TRP A 55 8.14 -0.15 8.76
C TRP A 55 8.57 -1.56 9.12
N GLU A 56 9.78 -1.67 9.65
CA GLU A 56 10.33 -2.95 10.08
C GLU A 56 9.58 -3.52 11.29
N PRO A 57 9.45 -4.86 11.38
CA PRO A 57 9.87 -5.86 10.39
C PRO A 57 8.73 -6.29 9.44
N HIS A 58 7.56 -5.62 9.48
CA HIS A 58 6.30 -6.23 9.01
C HIS A 58 5.64 -5.56 7.80
N TYR A 59 6.02 -4.34 7.43
CA TYR A 59 5.32 -3.60 6.38
C TYR A 59 6.29 -2.97 5.38
N PHE A 60 6.12 -3.30 4.10
CA PHE A 60 6.83 -2.66 3.00
C PHE A 60 5.86 -2.53 1.84
N ALA A 61 5.80 -1.34 1.24
CA ALA A 61 4.88 -1.03 0.16
C ALA A 61 5.57 -0.16 -0.88
N ILE A 62 5.37 -0.50 -2.15
CA ILE A 62 5.74 0.33 -3.29
C ILE A 62 4.44 0.84 -3.90
N ALA A 63 4.33 2.16 -4.02
CA ALA A 63 3.18 2.81 -4.64
C ALA A 63 3.65 3.87 -5.63
N ARG A 64 2.78 4.23 -6.59
CA ARG A 64 3.03 5.36 -7.48
C ARG A 64 3.06 6.65 -6.66
N THR A 65 4.15 7.39 -6.78
CA THR A 65 4.40 8.60 -5.99
C THR A 65 3.24 9.60 -6.16
N GLY A 66 2.77 10.15 -5.05
CA GLY A 66 1.70 11.15 -5.03
C GLY A 66 0.28 10.61 -5.20
N THR A 67 0.08 9.29 -5.22
CA THR A 67 -1.26 8.68 -5.19
C THR A 67 -1.78 8.50 -3.77
N ASP A 68 -3.08 8.29 -3.61
CA ASP A 68 -3.70 7.95 -2.32
C ASP A 68 -3.02 6.73 -1.68
N SER A 69 -2.61 5.74 -2.48
CA SER A 69 -1.86 4.58 -1.99
C SER A 69 -0.49 4.94 -1.41
N ASP A 70 0.21 5.92 -2.00
CA ASP A 70 1.49 6.44 -1.46
C ASP A 70 1.26 7.18 -0.15
N LEU A 71 0.24 8.05 -0.08
CA LEU A 71 -0.15 8.73 1.15
C LEU A 71 -0.53 7.76 2.26
N LEU A 72 -1.29 6.72 1.94
CA LEU A 72 -1.67 5.67 2.87
C LEU A 72 -0.45 4.90 3.38
N ALA A 73 0.43 4.45 2.48
CA ALA A 73 1.63 3.70 2.86
C ALA A 73 2.54 4.53 3.79
N ARG A 74 2.72 5.82 3.49
CA ARG A 74 3.47 6.75 4.34
C ARG A 74 2.80 6.98 5.68
N GLY A 75 1.48 7.21 5.70
CA GLY A 75 0.69 7.38 6.92
C GLY A 75 0.72 6.14 7.81
N THR A 76 0.74 4.93 7.24
CA THR A 76 0.93 3.67 7.97
C THR A 76 2.30 3.64 8.65
N VAL A 77 3.37 4.01 7.95
CA VAL A 77 4.72 4.08 8.53
C VAL A 77 4.80 5.15 9.62
N GLU A 78 4.21 6.33 9.41
CA GLU A 78 4.19 7.39 10.42
C GLU A 78 3.43 6.96 11.68
N SER A 79 2.26 6.33 11.50
CA SER A 79 1.43 5.82 12.61
C SER A 79 2.12 4.71 13.39
N SER A 80 2.90 3.86 12.71
CA SER A 80 3.65 2.77 13.36
C SER A 80 4.70 3.28 14.36
N ARG A 81 5.18 4.50 14.18
CA ARG A 81 6.16 5.17 15.06
C ARG A 81 5.50 5.97 16.17
N ASN A 82 4.17 6.05 16.20
CA ASN A 82 3.43 6.76 17.23
C ASN A 82 3.34 5.91 18.52
N PRO A 83 3.88 6.39 19.66
CA PRO A 83 3.87 5.63 20.91
C PRO A 83 2.46 5.27 21.41
N ALA A 84 1.47 6.13 21.17
CA ALA A 84 0.08 5.85 21.59
C ALA A 84 -0.54 4.70 20.79
N VAL A 85 -0.22 4.61 19.50
CA VAL A 85 -0.67 3.51 18.63
C VAL A 85 0.03 2.21 19.05
N GLN A 86 1.33 2.24 19.31
CA GLN A 86 2.06 1.06 19.78
C GLN A 86 1.52 0.54 21.12
N GLN A 87 1.25 1.43 22.09
CA GLN A 87 0.64 1.05 23.38
C GLN A 87 -0.74 0.43 23.21
N MET A 88 -1.58 0.99 22.33
CA MET A 88 -2.89 0.44 22.03
C MET A 88 -2.79 -0.95 21.37
N LEU A 89 -1.88 -1.12 20.40
CA LEU A 89 -1.67 -2.41 19.74
C LEU A 89 -1.18 -3.49 20.72
N GLU A 90 -0.28 -3.14 21.63
CA GLU A 90 0.20 -4.08 22.66
C GLU A 90 -0.94 -4.48 23.62
N TYR A 91 -1.73 -3.51 24.08
CA TYR A 91 -2.91 -3.79 24.91
C TYR A 91 -3.93 -4.72 24.23
N LEU A 92 -4.11 -4.60 22.91
CA LEU A 92 -5.02 -5.45 22.15
C LEU A 92 -4.47 -6.86 21.91
N LYS A 93 -3.14 -7.04 21.93
CA LYS A 93 -2.49 -8.33 21.71
C LYS A 93 -2.57 -9.26 22.92
N ASP A 94 -2.68 -8.68 24.12
CA ASP A 94 -2.80 -9.41 25.39
C ASP A 94 -4.24 -9.86 25.71
N ARG A 95 -5.19 -9.66 24.78
CA ARG A 95 -6.61 -10.07 24.89
C ARG A 95 -6.97 -11.08 23.83
#